data_AF-A0A7E5WBG6-F1
#
_entry.id   AF-A0A7E5WBG6-F1
#
_cell.length_a   1.000
_cell.length_b   1.000
_cell.length_c   1.000
_cell.angle_alpha   90.00
_cell.angle_beta   90.00
_cell.angle_gamma   90.00
#
_symmetry.space_group_name_H-M   'P 1'
#
loop_
_entity.id
_entity.type
_entity.pdbx_description
1 polymer ?
#
loop_
_entity_poly.entity_id
_entity_poly.type
_entity_poly.pdbx_seq_one_letter_code
_entity_poly.pdbx_strand_id
1 'polypeptide(L)'
;MVRVDGHGLVEKFLLLNSSTKSDILVYIVGHEAPGSDSRHPYDMSSDSNAKYLRTVRRHAKIIAGQFFGHLHADTFRVIYDNDRPVSWTFMAPSVSPHRDPADSSNPGLRLYKFDTNTGKVLDYTQYYLDLAAANRNVAEWTAEYNLTQYYGLHEVSAISLHNLADKLQIGTPHETNIFHKYLRAYRVRHESSESCDGACAHQHFCAITCLEHVAYRQCVEAAASALAAAGDSAPLTTPLLNTIVILFAFIIVVIN
;
A
#
# COMPACT_ATOMS: atom_id res chain seq x y z
N MET A 1 15.71 1.32 -25.29
CA MET A 1 16.45 2.61 -25.27
C MET A 1 15.62 3.58 -24.45
N VAL A 2 16.05 3.93 -23.24
CA VAL A 2 15.36 4.90 -22.38
C VAL A 2 16.11 6.22 -22.52
N ARG A 3 15.49 7.23 -23.13
CA ARG A 3 15.96 8.61 -23.13
C ARG A 3 15.12 9.38 -22.13
N VAL A 4 15.75 10.06 -21.18
CA VAL A 4 15.09 10.83 -20.12
C VAL A 4 15.49 12.28 -20.31
N ASP A 5 14.61 13.06 -20.93
CA ASP A 5 14.72 14.52 -20.94
C ASP A 5 13.64 15.10 -20.00
N GLY A 6 13.95 16.22 -19.34
CA GLY A 6 13.26 16.79 -18.17
C GLY A 6 11.78 17.20 -18.33
N HIS A 7 11.13 16.84 -19.44
CA HIS A 7 9.70 17.02 -19.72
C HIS A 7 8.97 15.70 -20.07
N GLY A 8 9.62 14.55 -19.83
CA GLY A 8 9.41 13.23 -20.46
C GLY A 8 8.07 12.48 -20.32
N LEU A 9 6.99 13.11 -19.88
CA LEU A 9 5.65 12.50 -19.94
C LEU A 9 5.09 12.53 -21.38
N VAL A 10 5.16 13.68 -22.06
CA VAL A 10 4.54 13.87 -23.40
C VAL A 10 5.20 12.99 -24.47
N GLU A 11 6.52 12.85 -24.43
CA GLU A 11 7.27 12.05 -25.42
C GLU A 11 7.01 10.54 -25.28
N LYS A 12 6.88 10.02 -24.04
CA LYS A 12 6.50 8.63 -23.78
C LYS A 12 5.06 8.33 -24.23
N PHE A 13 4.14 9.27 -24.10
CA PHE A 13 2.75 9.10 -24.55
C PHE A 13 2.61 9.09 -26.08
N LEU A 14 3.46 9.84 -26.81
CA LEU A 14 3.53 9.75 -28.27
C LEU A 14 4.02 8.38 -28.74
N LEU A 15 4.99 7.78 -28.03
CA LEU A 15 5.44 6.42 -28.29
C LEU A 15 4.31 5.40 -28.09
N LEU A 16 3.49 5.53 -27.04
CA LEU A 16 2.35 4.63 -26.81
C LEU A 16 1.35 4.63 -27.98
N ASN A 17 1.02 5.80 -28.53
CA ASN A 17 0.14 5.92 -29.69
C ASN A 17 0.73 5.31 -30.96
N SER A 18 2.06 5.33 -31.12
CA SER A 18 2.72 4.65 -32.25
C SER A 18 2.74 3.13 -32.07
N SER A 19 2.88 2.66 -30.82
CA SER A 19 2.98 1.24 -30.50
C SER A 19 1.67 0.47 -30.54
N THR A 20 0.50 1.13 -30.49
CA THR A 20 -0.80 0.43 -30.65
C THR A 20 -0.99 -0.22 -32.02
N LYS A 21 -0.13 0.10 -32.99
CA LYS A 21 -0.08 -0.52 -34.33
C LYS A 21 0.94 -1.65 -34.44
N SER A 22 1.67 -1.96 -33.37
CA SER A 22 2.72 -2.98 -33.31
C SER A 22 2.47 -3.94 -32.14
N ASP A 23 2.92 -5.19 -32.23
CA ASP A 23 2.85 -6.18 -31.14
C ASP A 23 3.90 -5.91 -30.03
N ILE A 24 4.25 -4.64 -29.79
CA ILE A 24 5.29 -4.25 -28.85
C ILE A 24 4.66 -3.96 -27.49
N LEU A 25 5.11 -4.68 -26.46
CA LEU A 25 4.82 -4.33 -25.08
C LEU A 25 5.73 -3.20 -24.59
N VAL A 26 5.20 -2.38 -23.70
CA VAL A 26 5.86 -1.19 -23.16
C VAL A 26 5.93 -1.27 -21.63
N TYR A 27 7.08 -0.85 -21.11
CA TYR A 27 7.25 -0.57 -19.69
C TYR A 27 7.22 0.94 -19.45
N ILE A 28 6.51 1.37 -18.42
CA ILE A 28 6.51 2.77 -17.98
C ILE A 28 7.40 2.88 -16.75
N VAL A 29 8.37 3.78 -16.79
CA VAL A 29 9.24 4.10 -15.64
C VAL A 29 9.12 5.58 -15.33
N GLY A 30 8.92 5.91 -14.06
CA GLY A 30 8.86 7.29 -13.57
C GLY A 30 9.30 7.39 -12.12
N HIS A 31 9.32 8.61 -11.58
CA HIS A 31 9.65 8.83 -10.16
C HIS A 31 8.41 8.70 -9.28
N GLU A 32 7.45 9.61 -9.47
CA GLU A 32 6.16 9.65 -8.76
C GLU A 32 5.10 8.80 -9.48
N ALA A 33 4.50 7.87 -8.75
CA ALA A 33 3.40 7.03 -9.25
C ALA A 33 2.06 7.80 -9.23
N PRO A 34 1.06 7.38 -10.04
CA PRO A 34 -0.28 7.94 -9.92
C PRO A 34 -0.94 7.54 -8.59
N GLY A 35 -1.93 8.32 -8.16
CA GLY A 35 -2.72 8.06 -6.96
C GLY A 35 -2.42 9.01 -5.81
N SER A 36 -2.81 8.59 -4.62
CA SER A 36 -2.57 9.29 -3.37
C SER A 36 -2.18 8.28 -2.30
N ASP A 37 -1.46 8.75 -1.30
CA ASP A 37 -1.07 7.97 -0.12
C ASP A 37 -1.33 8.81 1.14
N SER A 38 -1.54 8.18 2.29
CA SER A 38 -1.78 8.90 3.54
C SER A 38 -0.59 9.75 3.96
N ARG A 39 0.64 9.29 3.66
CA ARG A 39 1.88 10.03 3.94
C ARG A 39 2.12 11.17 2.95
N HIS A 40 1.56 11.06 1.76
CA HIS A 40 1.81 11.97 0.65
C HIS A 40 0.50 12.27 -0.09
N PRO A 41 -0.40 13.03 0.53
CA PRO A 41 -1.64 13.42 -0.13
C PRO A 41 -1.28 14.43 -1.23
N TYR A 42 -1.62 14.09 -2.47
CA TYR A 42 -1.53 14.99 -3.64
C TYR A 42 -0.13 15.24 -4.26
N ASP A 43 0.83 14.31 -4.17
CA ASP A 43 2.12 14.43 -4.88
C ASP A 43 1.95 14.76 -6.36
N MET A 44 1.04 14.03 -7.03
CA MET A 44 0.61 14.34 -8.38
C MET A 44 -0.63 15.24 -8.35
N SER A 45 -0.63 16.31 -9.15
CA SER A 45 -1.82 17.15 -9.28
C SER A 45 -2.99 16.36 -9.87
N SER A 46 -4.22 16.65 -9.41
CA SER A 46 -5.43 15.93 -9.83
C SER A 46 -5.59 15.87 -11.34
N ASP A 47 -5.29 16.96 -12.05
CA ASP A 47 -5.34 17.02 -13.51
C ASP A 47 -4.30 16.11 -14.18
N SER A 48 -3.07 16.07 -13.65
CA SER A 48 -1.99 15.23 -14.19
C SER A 48 -2.28 13.77 -13.93
N ASN A 49 -2.75 13.44 -12.72
CA ASN A 49 -3.14 12.10 -12.34
C ASN A 49 -4.29 11.57 -13.22
N ALA A 50 -5.34 12.36 -13.42
CA ALA A 50 -6.45 11.98 -14.28
C ALA A 50 -6.02 11.81 -15.75
N LYS A 51 -5.12 12.66 -16.26
CA LYS A 51 -4.54 12.52 -17.61
C LYS A 51 -3.71 11.23 -17.73
N TYR A 52 -2.89 10.92 -16.73
CA TYR A 52 -2.10 9.69 -16.67
C TYR A 52 -3.00 8.45 -16.69
N LEU A 53 -3.98 8.39 -15.79
CA LEU A 53 -4.90 7.25 -15.66
C LEU A 53 -5.73 7.05 -16.95
N ARG A 54 -6.25 8.12 -17.57
CA ARG A 54 -6.93 8.01 -18.88
C ARG A 54 -6.03 7.41 -19.96
N THR A 55 -4.75 7.78 -19.96
CA THR A 55 -3.80 7.29 -20.96
C THR A 55 -3.46 5.82 -20.72
N VAL A 56 -3.19 5.44 -19.46
CA VAL A 56 -2.98 4.03 -19.12
C VAL A 56 -4.19 3.18 -19.48
N ARG A 57 -5.41 3.61 -19.12
CA ARG A 57 -6.65 2.88 -19.46
C ARG A 57 -6.76 2.64 -20.97
N ARG A 58 -6.50 3.67 -21.78
CA ARG A 58 -6.54 3.57 -23.26
C ARG A 58 -5.51 2.59 -23.82
N HIS A 59 -4.34 2.47 -23.20
CA HIS A 59 -3.22 1.67 -23.69
C HIS A 59 -2.93 0.42 -22.86
N ALA A 60 -3.82 0.03 -21.94
CA ALA A 60 -3.58 -1.03 -20.96
C ALA A 60 -3.12 -2.36 -21.60
N LYS A 61 -3.64 -2.69 -22.80
CA LYS A 61 -3.30 -3.93 -23.52
C LYS A 61 -1.83 -4.06 -23.91
N ILE A 62 -1.12 -2.95 -24.07
CA ILE A 62 0.30 -2.95 -24.47
C ILE A 62 1.24 -2.60 -23.31
N ILE A 63 0.71 -2.28 -22.12
CA ILE A 63 1.53 -1.95 -20.96
C ILE A 63 1.84 -3.26 -20.20
N ALA A 64 3.09 -3.72 -20.25
CA ALA A 64 3.52 -4.94 -19.57
C ALA A 64 3.87 -4.73 -18.09
N GLY A 65 4.14 -3.49 -17.68
CA GLY A 65 4.47 -3.17 -16.31
C GLY A 65 4.81 -1.70 -16.14
N GLN A 66 4.66 -1.20 -14.92
CA GLN A 66 4.98 0.17 -14.57
C GLN A 66 5.77 0.21 -13.26
N PHE A 67 6.82 1.02 -13.22
CA PHE A 67 7.83 0.99 -12.15
C PHE A 67 8.16 2.41 -11.67
N PHE A 68 7.96 2.63 -10.38
CA PHE A 68 8.08 3.94 -9.74
C PHE A 68 8.81 3.84 -8.40
N GLY A 69 9.03 4.98 -7.76
CA GLY A 69 9.60 5.09 -6.43
C GLY A 69 8.87 6.16 -5.63
N HIS A 70 9.59 7.21 -5.23
CA HIS A 70 9.13 8.39 -4.49
C HIS A 70 8.70 8.13 -3.04
N LEU A 71 7.82 7.15 -2.79
CA LEU A 71 7.25 6.89 -1.46
C LEU A 71 8.22 6.23 -0.47
N HIS A 72 9.41 5.84 -0.92
CA HIS A 72 10.43 5.15 -0.12
C HIS A 72 9.88 3.88 0.58
N ALA A 73 8.86 3.25 0.00
CA ALA A 73 8.18 2.09 0.56
C ALA A 73 7.87 1.05 -0.51
N ASP A 74 7.75 -0.21 -0.08
CA ASP A 74 7.40 -1.33 -0.93
C ASP A 74 5.88 -1.46 -1.06
N THR A 75 5.33 -1.06 -2.20
CA THR A 75 3.89 -1.16 -2.45
C THR A 75 3.59 -1.11 -3.94
N PHE A 76 2.31 -1.23 -4.27
CA PHE A 76 1.82 -1.31 -5.63
C PHE A 76 0.51 -0.56 -5.77
N ARG A 77 0.07 -0.32 -7.00
CA ARG A 77 -1.26 0.23 -7.28
C ARG A 77 -1.93 -0.57 -8.40
N VAL A 78 -3.25 -0.62 -8.36
CA VAL A 78 -4.08 -1.25 -9.39
C VAL A 78 -4.88 -0.17 -10.11
N ILE A 79 -4.87 -0.22 -11.44
CA ILE A 79 -5.57 0.74 -12.30
C ILE A 79 -6.76 0.04 -12.92
N TYR A 80 -7.94 0.62 -12.73
CA TYR A 80 -9.22 0.08 -13.17
C TYR A 80 -9.80 0.83 -14.37
N ASP A 81 -10.55 0.12 -15.21
CA ASP A 81 -11.40 0.67 -16.27
C ASP A 81 -12.80 0.02 -16.16
N ASN A 82 -13.79 0.81 -15.74
CA ASN A 82 -15.14 0.35 -15.39
C ASN A 82 -15.10 -0.83 -14.40
N ASP A 83 -14.50 -0.61 -13.23
CA ASP A 83 -14.33 -1.58 -12.13
C ASP A 83 -13.54 -2.86 -12.44
N ARG A 84 -13.00 -3.00 -13.66
CA ARG A 84 -12.14 -4.11 -14.03
C ARG A 84 -10.67 -3.70 -13.88
N PRO A 85 -9.83 -4.49 -13.19
CA PRO A 85 -8.40 -4.21 -13.12
C PRO A 85 -7.77 -4.43 -14.50
N VAL A 86 -7.21 -3.36 -15.08
CA VAL A 86 -6.65 -3.38 -16.45
C VAL A 86 -5.15 -3.17 -16.50
N SER A 87 -4.56 -2.56 -15.47
CA SER A 87 -3.12 -2.35 -15.37
C SER A 87 -2.71 -2.25 -13.90
N TRP A 88 -1.42 -2.27 -13.64
CA TRP A 88 -0.84 -2.14 -12.31
C TRP A 88 0.48 -1.35 -12.35
N THR A 89 0.95 -0.92 -11.18
CA THR A 89 2.27 -0.31 -10.99
C THR A 89 2.93 -0.86 -9.73
N PHE A 90 4.24 -1.06 -9.77
CA PHE A 90 5.06 -1.34 -8.60
C PHE A 90 5.87 -0.12 -8.21
N MET A 91 5.89 0.15 -6.91
CA MET A 91 6.72 1.18 -6.30
C MET A 91 7.80 0.47 -5.50
N ALA A 92 9.05 0.76 -5.85
CA ALA A 92 10.21 0.21 -5.16
C ALA A 92 10.56 1.10 -3.96
N PRO A 93 11.05 0.50 -2.85
CA PRO A 93 11.59 1.27 -1.73
C PRO A 93 12.89 1.99 -2.12
N SER A 94 13.37 2.85 -1.23
CA SER A 94 14.60 3.63 -1.43
C SER A 94 15.83 2.92 -0.88
N VAL A 95 17.00 3.27 -1.42
CA VAL A 95 18.30 2.96 -0.78
C VAL A 95 18.55 3.88 0.41
N SER A 96 18.11 5.15 0.33
CA SER A 96 18.23 6.08 1.45
C SER A 96 17.16 5.78 2.50
N PRO A 97 17.52 5.56 3.78
CA PRO A 97 16.54 5.56 4.86
C PRO A 97 15.96 6.97 5.03
N HIS A 98 14.77 7.05 5.63
CA HIS A 98 14.18 8.33 6.00
C HIS A 98 14.84 8.87 7.27
N ARG A 99 14.85 10.21 7.44
CA ARG A 99 15.42 10.84 8.65
C ARG A 99 14.57 10.57 9.89
N ASP A 100 13.26 10.56 9.72
CA ASP A 100 12.33 10.16 10.76
C ASP A 100 12.29 8.63 10.84
N PRO A 101 12.69 8.01 11.97
CA PRO A 101 12.64 6.55 12.14
C PRO A 101 11.22 5.98 12.03
N ALA A 102 10.17 6.71 12.40
CA ALA A 102 8.79 6.22 12.37
C ALA A 102 8.32 5.97 10.93
N ASP A 103 8.76 6.83 10.00
CA ASP A 103 8.48 6.75 8.56
C ASP A 103 9.59 6.06 7.75
N SER A 104 10.61 5.52 8.43
CA SER A 104 11.76 4.94 7.76
C SER A 104 11.52 3.50 7.31
N SER A 105 12.27 3.12 6.28
CA SER A 105 12.42 1.75 5.81
C SER A 105 13.91 1.42 5.78
N ASN A 106 14.25 0.14 5.90
CA ASN A 106 15.62 -0.26 5.59
C ASN A 106 15.93 0.05 4.11
N PRO A 107 17.21 0.30 3.77
CA PRO A 107 17.64 0.37 2.38
C PRO A 107 17.19 -0.86 1.59
N GLY A 108 16.52 -0.62 0.46
CA GLY A 108 15.97 -1.67 -0.39
C GLY A 108 16.45 -1.59 -1.84
N LEU A 109 16.59 -2.75 -2.49
CA LEU A 109 16.87 -2.90 -3.91
C LEU A 109 15.95 -3.96 -4.49
N ARG A 110 15.45 -3.77 -5.71
CA ARG A 110 14.53 -4.72 -6.34
C ARG A 110 15.08 -5.24 -7.67
N LEU A 111 15.07 -6.55 -7.83
CA LEU A 111 15.45 -7.23 -9.07
C LEU A 111 14.22 -7.86 -9.72
N TYR A 112 13.82 -7.33 -10.87
CA TYR A 112 12.67 -7.85 -11.63
C TYR A 112 13.07 -9.01 -12.53
N LYS A 113 12.21 -10.04 -12.59
CA LYS A 113 12.32 -11.17 -13.52
C LYS A 113 11.29 -11.01 -14.63
N PHE A 114 11.75 -11.07 -15.87
CA PHE A 114 10.90 -10.94 -17.07
C PHE A 114 10.98 -12.19 -17.93
N ASP A 115 9.89 -12.48 -18.63
CA ASP A 115 9.88 -13.42 -19.74
C ASP A 115 10.51 -12.75 -20.98
N THR A 116 11.60 -13.30 -21.49
CA THR A 116 12.37 -12.68 -22.58
C THR A 116 11.68 -12.71 -23.94
N ASN A 117 10.69 -13.59 -24.11
CA ASN A 117 9.96 -13.75 -25.37
C ASN A 117 8.76 -12.80 -25.43
N THR A 118 8.05 -12.67 -24.31
CA THR A 118 6.80 -11.93 -24.22
C THR A 118 6.96 -10.56 -23.57
N GLY A 119 8.04 -10.31 -22.81
CA GLY A 119 8.20 -9.09 -22.02
C GLY A 119 7.24 -9.01 -20.82
N LYS A 120 6.64 -10.13 -20.39
CA LYS A 120 5.81 -10.13 -19.18
C LYS A 120 6.68 -10.12 -17.93
N VAL A 121 6.26 -9.37 -16.91
CA VAL A 121 6.85 -9.49 -15.57
C VAL A 121 6.42 -10.82 -14.96
N LEU A 122 7.38 -11.62 -14.53
CA LEU A 122 7.13 -12.93 -13.94
C LEU A 122 7.19 -12.89 -12.42
N ASP A 123 8.12 -12.12 -11.86
CA ASP A 123 8.34 -11.98 -10.42
C ASP A 123 9.25 -10.78 -10.12
N TYR A 124 9.47 -10.47 -8.86
CA TYR A 124 10.65 -9.73 -8.42
C TYR A 124 11.21 -10.29 -7.12
N THR A 125 12.53 -10.18 -6.95
CA THR A 125 13.21 -10.37 -5.68
C THR A 125 13.45 -9.01 -5.04
N GLN A 126 12.88 -8.79 -3.86
CA GLN A 126 13.21 -7.67 -3.00
C GLN A 126 14.44 -8.02 -2.18
N TYR A 127 15.46 -7.17 -2.21
CA TYR A 127 16.63 -7.22 -1.37
C TYR A 127 16.58 -6.09 -0.35
N TYR A 128 17.19 -6.30 0.80
CA TYR A 128 17.32 -5.28 1.82
C TYR A 128 18.67 -5.36 2.53
N LEU A 129 19.04 -4.24 3.13
CA LEU A 129 20.15 -4.13 4.07
C LEU A 129 19.58 -3.83 5.45
N ASP A 130 19.81 -4.70 6.44
CA ASP A 130 19.47 -4.37 7.83
C ASP A 130 20.39 -3.24 8.30
N LEU A 131 19.86 -2.02 8.34
CA LEU A 131 20.65 -0.82 8.61
C LEU A 131 21.21 -0.83 10.03
N ALA A 132 20.44 -1.33 11.00
CA ALA A 132 20.85 -1.39 12.39
C ALA A 132 22.00 -2.40 12.57
N ALA A 133 21.93 -3.56 11.91
CA ALA A 133 23.00 -4.55 11.91
C ALA A 133 24.24 -4.06 11.14
N ALA A 134 24.05 -3.43 9.98
CA ALA A 134 25.12 -2.89 9.15
C ALA A 134 25.92 -1.80 9.88
N ASN A 135 25.26 -0.92 10.64
CA ASN A 135 25.92 0.11 11.44
C ASN A 135 26.77 -0.44 12.59
N ARG A 136 26.51 -1.68 13.04
CA ARG A 136 27.31 -2.34 14.07
C ARG A 136 28.45 -3.20 13.50
N ASN A 137 28.32 -3.68 12.26
CA ASN A 137 29.21 -4.66 11.65
C ASN A 137 29.51 -4.31 10.17
N VAL A 138 29.41 -5.30 9.28
CA VAL A 138 29.58 -5.16 7.83
C VAL A 138 28.21 -5.01 7.18
N ALA A 139 28.12 -4.15 6.17
CA ALA A 139 26.92 -4.00 5.37
C ALA A 139 26.73 -5.20 4.43
N GLU A 140 25.73 -6.04 4.72
CA GLU A 140 25.38 -7.21 3.91
C GLU A 140 23.96 -7.10 3.34
N TRP A 141 23.86 -7.08 2.02
CA TRP A 141 22.57 -7.13 1.31
C TRP A 141 22.06 -8.57 1.26
N THR A 142 20.81 -8.77 1.67
CA THR A 142 20.17 -10.09 1.68
C THR A 142 18.84 -10.06 0.95
N ALA A 143 18.46 -11.19 0.36
CA ALA A 143 17.14 -11.33 -0.24
C ALA A 143 16.08 -11.31 0.86
N GLU A 144 15.12 -10.39 0.75
CA GLU A 144 13.99 -10.29 1.65
C GLU A 144 12.90 -11.28 1.27
N TYR A 145 12.41 -11.20 0.03
CA TYR A 145 11.35 -12.06 -0.49
C TYR A 145 11.26 -12.04 -2.02
N ASN A 146 10.63 -13.06 -2.60
CA ASN A 146 10.16 -13.08 -3.98
C ASN A 146 8.65 -12.84 -3.99
N LEU A 147 8.13 -11.91 -4.80
CA LEU A 147 6.73 -11.48 -4.78
C LEU A 147 5.75 -12.67 -4.89
N THR A 148 5.93 -13.51 -5.93
CA THR A 148 4.98 -14.60 -6.21
C THR A 148 4.94 -15.62 -5.08
N GLN A 149 6.11 -16.02 -4.58
CA GLN A 149 6.23 -16.95 -3.46
C GLN A 149 5.70 -16.34 -2.15
N TYR A 150 6.00 -15.07 -1.90
CA TYR A 150 5.68 -14.41 -0.63
C TYR A 150 4.18 -14.21 -0.45
N TYR A 151 3.46 -13.83 -1.51
CA TYR A 151 2.02 -13.61 -1.49
C TYR A 151 1.19 -14.77 -2.07
N GLY A 152 1.84 -15.84 -2.55
CA GLY A 152 1.17 -16.98 -3.16
C GLY A 152 0.47 -16.64 -4.48
N LEU A 153 1.10 -15.80 -5.31
CA LEU A 153 0.58 -15.40 -6.61
C LEU A 153 1.02 -16.40 -7.69
N HIS A 154 0.08 -16.83 -8.53
CA HIS A 154 0.40 -17.67 -9.69
C HIS A 154 1.07 -16.88 -10.83
N GLU A 155 0.74 -15.60 -10.94
CA GLU A 155 1.26 -14.69 -11.97
C GLU A 155 1.20 -13.25 -11.49
N VAL A 156 1.98 -12.38 -12.14
CA VAL A 156 1.89 -10.93 -11.97
C VAL A 156 0.92 -10.37 -13.01
N SER A 157 -0.32 -10.16 -12.59
CA SER A 157 -1.37 -9.56 -13.42
C SER A 157 -2.17 -8.53 -12.61
N ALA A 158 -2.92 -7.67 -13.31
CA ALA A 158 -3.77 -6.69 -12.65
C ALA A 158 -4.84 -7.39 -11.78
N ILE A 159 -5.34 -8.55 -12.20
CA ILE A 159 -6.31 -9.36 -11.46
C ILE A 159 -5.65 -9.99 -10.22
N SER A 160 -4.47 -10.59 -10.36
CA SER A 160 -3.78 -11.21 -9.23
C SER A 160 -3.40 -10.17 -8.16
N LEU A 161 -3.01 -8.96 -8.58
CA LEU A 161 -2.70 -7.86 -7.65
C LEU A 161 -3.96 -7.24 -7.04
N HIS A 162 -5.08 -7.17 -7.76
CA HIS A 162 -6.38 -6.82 -7.18
C HIS A 162 -6.80 -7.81 -6.09
N ASN A 163 -6.74 -9.11 -6.39
CA ASN A 163 -7.05 -10.16 -5.41
C ASN A 163 -6.11 -10.16 -4.20
N LEU A 164 -4.86 -9.72 -4.37
CA LEU A 164 -3.96 -9.47 -3.24
C LEU A 164 -4.44 -8.27 -2.43
N ALA A 165 -4.76 -7.15 -3.08
CA ALA A 165 -5.24 -5.94 -2.42
C ALA A 165 -6.52 -6.21 -1.60
N ASP A 166 -7.46 -6.99 -2.11
CA ASP A 166 -8.69 -7.33 -1.39
C ASP A 166 -8.41 -8.03 -0.05
N LYS A 167 -7.39 -8.90 0.00
CA LYS A 167 -6.97 -9.63 1.21
C LYS A 167 -6.25 -8.74 2.23
N LEU A 168 -5.95 -7.48 1.89
CA LEU A 168 -5.34 -6.52 2.80
C LEU A 168 -6.38 -5.81 3.68
N GLN A 169 -7.67 -5.95 3.39
CA GLN A 169 -8.74 -5.49 4.27
C GLN A 169 -8.78 -6.40 5.50
N ILE A 170 -8.43 -5.90 6.69
CA ILE A 170 -8.42 -6.68 7.93
C ILE A 170 -9.87 -7.06 8.30
N GLY A 171 -10.33 -8.23 7.86
CA GLY A 171 -11.67 -8.78 8.18
C GLY A 171 -11.64 -10.11 8.92
N THR A 172 -10.62 -10.93 8.70
CA THR A 172 -10.43 -12.26 9.27
C THR A 172 -9.00 -12.44 9.79
N PRO A 173 -8.72 -13.40 10.70
CA PRO A 173 -7.36 -13.68 11.17
C PRO A 173 -6.37 -14.01 10.04
N HIS A 174 -6.86 -14.61 8.96
CA HIS A 174 -6.04 -14.88 7.77
C HIS A 174 -5.66 -13.58 7.05
N GLU A 175 -6.62 -12.69 6.77
CA GLU A 175 -6.37 -11.39 6.16
C GLU A 175 -5.48 -10.50 7.04
N THR A 176 -5.66 -10.55 8.37
CA THR A 176 -4.75 -9.89 9.32
C THR A 176 -3.31 -10.35 9.13
N ASN A 177 -3.08 -11.66 8.97
CA ASN A 177 -1.73 -12.19 8.73
C ASN A 177 -1.15 -11.72 7.39
N ILE A 178 -1.95 -11.74 6.31
CA ILE A 178 -1.54 -11.24 5.00
C ILE A 178 -1.21 -9.75 5.06
N PHE A 179 -2.04 -8.96 5.74
CA PHE A 179 -1.80 -7.53 5.94
C PHE A 179 -0.52 -7.26 6.74
N HIS A 180 -0.27 -7.98 7.83
CA HIS A 180 0.99 -7.85 8.58
C HIS A 180 2.21 -8.21 7.72
N LYS A 181 2.11 -9.24 6.87
CA LYS A 181 3.16 -9.56 5.89
C LYS A 181 3.38 -8.40 4.91
N TYR A 182 2.31 -7.83 4.38
CA TYR A 182 2.38 -6.65 3.51
C TYR A 182 3.02 -5.45 4.21
N LEU A 183 2.61 -5.12 5.44
CA LEU A 183 3.16 -3.99 6.18
C LEU A 183 4.65 -4.16 6.52
N ARG A 184 5.07 -5.40 6.81
CA ARG A 184 6.48 -5.72 7.00
C ARG A 184 7.30 -5.49 5.73
N ALA A 185 6.78 -5.90 4.58
CA ALA A 185 7.42 -5.63 3.28
C ALA A 185 7.41 -4.12 2.96
N TYR A 186 6.29 -3.43 3.20
CA TYR A 186 6.12 -1.98 3.01
C TYR A 186 7.24 -1.16 3.64
N ARG A 187 7.66 -1.56 4.84
CA ARG A 187 8.73 -0.95 5.63
C ARG A 187 10.11 -1.59 5.40
N VAL A 188 10.24 -2.53 4.47
CA VAL A 188 11.46 -3.28 4.16
C VAL A 188 12.06 -3.90 5.43
N ARG A 189 11.21 -4.56 6.24
CA ARG A 189 11.56 -5.12 7.57
C ARG A 189 12.08 -4.13 8.60
N HIS A 190 11.88 -2.83 8.40
CA HIS A 190 12.15 -1.87 9.45
C HIS A 190 11.13 -2.07 10.58
N GLU A 191 11.64 -2.33 11.78
CA GLU A 191 10.83 -2.47 12.98
C GLU A 191 10.28 -1.09 13.37
N SER A 192 8.97 -0.99 13.57
CA SER A 192 8.33 0.21 14.08
C SER A 192 7.39 -0.18 15.22
N SER A 193 7.38 0.62 16.28
CA SER A 193 6.48 0.46 17.41
C SER A 193 5.03 0.83 17.07
N GLU A 194 4.78 1.44 15.91
CA GLU A 194 3.45 1.83 15.48
C GLU A 194 2.67 0.63 14.94
N SER A 195 1.61 0.26 15.66
CA SER A 195 0.63 -0.71 15.23
C SER A 195 -0.31 -0.11 14.18
N CYS A 196 -0.58 -0.86 13.12
CA CYS A 196 -1.56 -0.49 12.10
C CYS A 196 -2.84 -1.30 12.34
N ASP A 197 -3.93 -0.60 12.68
CA ASP A 197 -5.24 -1.18 12.93
C ASP A 197 -6.07 -1.36 11.64
N GLY A 198 -7.36 -1.71 11.77
CA GLY A 198 -8.26 -1.88 10.63
C GLY A 198 -8.43 -0.61 9.79
N ALA A 199 -8.42 0.57 10.41
CA ALA A 199 -8.53 1.83 9.69
C ALA A 199 -7.26 2.12 8.87
N CYS A 200 -6.08 1.88 9.47
CA CYS A 200 -4.80 2.00 8.78
C CYS A 200 -4.68 0.99 7.62
N ALA A 201 -5.13 -0.26 7.80
CA ALA A 201 -5.16 -1.23 6.71
C ALA A 201 -6.09 -0.83 5.57
N HIS A 202 -7.26 -0.28 5.90
CA HIS A 202 -8.20 0.24 4.92
C HIS A 202 -7.61 1.43 4.13
N GLN A 203 -6.84 2.30 4.78
CA GLN A 203 -6.13 3.37 4.07
C GLN A 203 -5.13 2.83 3.05
N HIS A 204 -4.36 1.78 3.39
CA HIS A 204 -3.49 1.11 2.42
C HIS A 204 -4.27 0.48 1.27
N PHE A 205 -5.39 -0.19 1.55
CA PHE A 205 -6.29 -0.71 0.53
C PHE A 205 -6.75 0.40 -0.43
N CYS A 206 -7.29 1.50 0.11
CA CYS A 206 -7.71 2.65 -0.69
C CYS A 206 -6.57 3.25 -1.51
N ALA A 207 -5.37 3.37 -0.95
CA ALA A 207 -4.21 3.87 -1.67
C ALA A 207 -3.85 2.95 -2.84
N ILE A 208 -3.99 1.63 -2.69
CA ILE A 208 -3.71 0.63 -3.73
C ILE A 208 -4.79 0.64 -4.83
N THR A 209 -6.06 0.80 -4.47
CA THR A 209 -7.19 0.54 -5.39
C THR A 209 -7.90 1.80 -5.90
N CYS A 210 -7.81 2.93 -5.21
CA CYS A 210 -8.51 4.17 -5.55
C CYS A 210 -7.53 5.28 -5.94
N LEU A 211 -7.16 5.33 -7.21
CA LEU A 211 -6.10 6.25 -7.67
C LEU A 211 -6.59 7.63 -8.11
N GLU A 212 -7.90 7.84 -8.26
CA GLU A 212 -8.44 9.19 -8.47
C GLU A 212 -8.58 9.86 -7.10
N HIS A 213 -8.11 11.10 -6.92
CA HIS A 213 -8.08 11.75 -5.59
C HIS A 213 -9.44 11.79 -4.89
N VAL A 214 -10.53 12.03 -5.62
CA VAL A 214 -11.88 12.03 -5.05
C VAL A 214 -12.28 10.64 -4.59
N ALA A 215 -12.01 9.61 -5.40
CA ALA A 215 -12.31 8.23 -5.06
C ALA A 215 -11.47 7.75 -3.86
N TYR A 216 -10.19 8.13 -3.80
CA TYR A 216 -9.32 7.85 -2.65
C TYR A 216 -9.92 8.40 -1.35
N ARG A 217 -10.28 9.70 -1.34
CA ARG A 217 -10.89 10.32 -0.16
C ARG A 217 -12.18 9.64 0.26
N GLN A 218 -13.08 9.40 -0.69
CA GLN A 218 -14.35 8.71 -0.42
C GLN A 218 -14.13 7.30 0.14
N CYS A 219 -13.14 6.57 -0.38
CA CYS A 219 -12.78 5.25 0.12
C CYS A 219 -12.32 5.31 1.58
N VAL A 220 -11.43 6.25 1.91
CA VAL A 220 -10.91 6.40 3.28
C VAL A 220 -12.02 6.84 4.25
N GLU A 221 -12.87 7.79 3.83
CA GLU A 221 -13.99 8.30 4.63
C GLU A 221 -15.08 7.25 4.89
N ALA A 222 -15.26 6.28 3.99
CA ALA A 222 -16.24 5.21 4.17
C ALA A 222 -15.93 4.35 5.41
N ALA A 223 -14.66 4.06 5.69
CA ALA A 223 -14.27 3.32 6.90
C ALA A 223 -14.48 4.13 8.18
N ALA A 224 -14.16 5.43 8.17
CA ALA A 224 -14.44 6.32 9.29
C ALA A 224 -15.94 6.37 9.59
N SER A 225 -16.77 6.47 8.55
CA SER A 225 -18.23 6.47 8.65
C SER A 225 -18.78 5.14 9.20
N ALA A 226 -18.25 4.01 8.74
CA ALA A 226 -18.65 2.69 9.23
C ALA A 226 -18.29 2.47 10.71
N LEU A 227 -17.10 2.93 11.12
CA LEU A 227 -16.65 2.85 12.51
C LEU A 227 -17.48 3.75 13.44
N ALA A 228 -17.81 4.96 12.99
CA ALA A 228 -18.69 5.86 13.74
C ALA A 228 -20.09 5.26 13.93
N ALA A 229 -20.68 4.68 12.88
CA ALA A 229 -21.97 4.01 12.94
C ALA A 229 -21.97 2.77 13.87
N ALA A 230 -20.86 2.02 13.90
CA ALA A 230 -20.69 0.89 14.82
C ALA A 230 -20.56 1.36 16.29
N GLY A 231 -19.91 2.50 16.54
CA GLY A 231 -19.78 3.11 17.87
C GLY A 231 -21.12 3.58 18.45
N ASP A 232 -21.97 4.20 17.62
CA ASP A 232 -23.32 4.63 18.03
C ASP A 232 -24.31 3.45 18.23
N SER A 233 -23.96 2.26 17.72
CA SER A 233 -24.77 1.04 17.86
C SER A 233 -24.37 0.20 19.08
N ALA A 234 -23.34 0.58 19.83
CA ALA A 234 -22.97 -0.09 21.07
C ALA A 234 -24.03 0.20 22.16
N PRO A 235 -24.69 -0.82 22.73
CA PRO A 235 -25.63 -0.56 23.82
C PRO A 235 -24.86 0.03 25.00
N LEU A 236 -25.32 1.17 25.51
CA LEU A 236 -24.93 1.70 26.81
C LEU A 236 -25.25 0.66 27.89
N THR A 237 -24.34 -0.26 28.17
CA THR A 237 -24.39 -1.06 29.38
C THR A 237 -24.03 -0.13 30.53
N THR A 238 -25.05 0.47 31.15
CA THR A 238 -24.89 1.12 32.44
C THR A 238 -24.37 0.07 33.42
N PRO A 239 -23.26 0.31 34.13
CA PRO A 239 -22.87 -0.59 35.20
C PRO A 239 -23.97 -0.48 36.27
N LEU A 240 -24.58 -1.61 36.61
CA LEU A 240 -25.42 -1.70 37.81
C LEU A 240 -24.54 -1.35 39.00
N LEU A 241 -24.64 -0.10 39.46
CA LEU A 241 -24.05 0.33 40.72
C LEU A 241 -24.77 -0.46 41.82
N ASN A 242 -24.11 -1.48 42.37
CA ASN A 242 -24.55 -2.11 43.62
C ASN A 242 -24.44 -1.09 44.74
N THR A 243 -25.50 -0.31 44.97
CA THR A 243 -25.68 0.52 46.14
C THR A 243 -25.90 -0.40 47.35
N ILE A 244 -24.80 -0.82 47.98
CA ILE A 244 -24.83 -1.42 49.31
C ILE A 244 -25.17 -0.31 50.30
N VAL A 245 -26.42 -0.27 50.75
CA VAL A 245 -26.86 0.57 51.88
C VAL A 245 -26.35 -0.09 53.16
N ILE A 246 -25.24 0.41 53.72
CA ILE A 246 -24.76 -0.01 55.04
C ILE A 246 -25.51 0.81 56.09
N LEU A 247 -26.50 0.18 56.73
CA LEU A 247 -27.19 0.72 57.91
C LEU A 247 -26.31 0.53 59.15
N PHE A 248 -25.59 1.56 59.58
CA PHE A 248 -24.92 1.57 60.87
C PHE A 248 -25.93 1.88 61.98
N ALA A 249 -26.39 0.85 62.68
CA ALA A 249 -27.09 0.99 63.94
C ALA A 249 -26.09 1.32 65.06
N PHE A 250 -26.02 2.58 65.49
CA PHE A 250 -25.33 2.95 66.72
C PHE A 250 -26.23 2.68 67.93
N ILE A 251 -25.94 1.59 68.64
CA ILE A 251 -26.46 1.34 69.98
C ILE A 251 -25.62 2.17 70.95
N ILE A 252 -26.21 3.23 71.52
CA ILE A 252 -25.64 3.93 72.67
C ILE A 252 -26.14 3.20 73.92
N VAL A 253 -25.24 2.46 74.58
CA VAL A 253 -25.45 1.93 75.92
C VAL A 253 -25.08 3.03 76.92
N VAL A 254 -26.07 3.50 77.67
CA VAL A 254 -25.88 4.37 78.84
C VAL A 254 -25.57 3.46 80.03
N ILE A 255 -24.42 3.66 80.67
CA ILE A 255 -24.10 3.09 81.99
C ILE A 255 -24.07 4.26 82.97
N ASN A 256 -24.87 4.13 84.04
CA ASN A 256 -24.96 5.07 85.17
C ASN A 256 -23.66 5.18 85.97
#